data_AF-W0ESN4-F1
#
_entry.id   AF-W0ESN4-F1
#
_cell.length_a   1.000
_cell.length_b   1.000
_cell.length_c   1.000
_cell.angle_alpha   90.00
_cell.angle_beta   90.00
_cell.angle_gamma   90.00
#
_symmetry.space_group_name_H-M   'P 1'
#
loop_
_entity.id
_entity.type
_entity.pdbx_description
1 polymer ?
#
loop_
_entity_poly.entity_id
_entity_poly.type
_entity_poly.pdbx_seq_one_letter_code
_entity_poly.pdbx_strand_id
1 'polypeptide(L)'
;MKKQNLRIVYMGTPDFAVESLRRLVEGGYNVVAVITMPDKPAGRGHKIQFSPVKEYALSQELPVLQPERLKDEAFVEQLRALRADLQIVVAFRMLPEVVWNMPPMGTFNLHASLLPQYRGAAPLNWAIINGDTETGITTFFLKHEIDTGEIIQQKRIPILPEDNVGTIHDKLMVLGADMVVETVDAIIAGTVHPIDQASIKTDEPLRPAPKIFKETCHIDWAKPAVQIHNLVRGLSPYPAAWCEWVSPEGQRTGVKIFRTTAIPASHSFMPGTIHTDGKSHIDVACADGYVRIEELQLAGKKRMATADLLRGFRLDDRFTCE
;
A
#
# COMPACT_ATOMS: atom_id res chain seq x y z
N MET A 1 6.76 30.81 13.17
CA MET A 1 6.99 31.02 11.72
C MET A 1 5.62 31.07 11.02
N LYS A 2 5.46 31.70 9.84
CA LYS A 2 4.20 31.57 9.06
C LYS A 2 4.36 30.45 8.03
N LYS A 3 3.28 29.73 7.69
CA LYS A 3 3.34 28.62 6.73
C LYS A 3 3.85 29.00 5.33
N GLN A 4 3.64 30.25 4.91
CA GLN A 4 4.18 30.79 3.65
C GLN A 4 5.70 30.99 3.67
N ASN A 5 6.30 31.06 4.85
CA ASN A 5 7.74 31.26 5.01
C ASN A 5 8.50 29.96 5.25
N LEU A 6 7.79 28.89 5.65
CA LEU A 6 8.38 27.56 5.85
C LEU A 6 8.68 26.90 4.51
N ARG A 7 9.95 26.69 4.20
CA ARG A 7 10.40 26.09 2.94
C ARG A 7 10.30 24.58 3.03
N ILE A 8 9.30 24.00 2.37
CA ILE A 8 9.02 22.56 2.39
C ILE A 8 9.57 21.91 1.14
N VAL A 9 10.34 20.84 1.32
CA VAL A 9 10.63 19.88 0.25
C VAL A 9 9.76 18.65 0.45
N TYR A 10 9.00 18.29 -0.58
CA TYR A 10 8.08 17.17 -0.56
C TYR A 10 8.66 15.98 -1.34
N MET A 11 8.67 14.78 -0.77
CA MET A 11 9.19 13.57 -1.41
C MET A 11 8.10 12.49 -1.46
N GLY A 12 7.69 12.11 -2.66
CA GLY A 12 6.68 11.08 -2.86
C GLY A 12 6.63 10.58 -4.29
N THR A 13 5.89 9.51 -4.55
CA THR A 13 5.82 8.92 -5.90
C THR A 13 4.42 8.45 -6.31
N PRO A 14 3.75 7.54 -5.57
CA PRO A 14 2.48 6.99 -6.01
C PRO A 14 1.30 7.94 -5.74
N ASP A 15 0.11 7.57 -6.23
CA ASP A 15 -1.14 8.32 -6.03
C ASP A 15 -1.41 8.66 -4.56
N PHE A 16 -1.10 7.74 -3.63
CA PHE A 16 -1.21 7.95 -2.19
C PHE A 16 -0.55 9.23 -1.68
N ALA A 17 0.56 9.66 -2.31
CA ALA A 17 1.30 10.85 -1.94
C ALA A 17 0.71 12.14 -2.55
N VAL A 18 -0.03 12.04 -3.66
CA VAL A 18 -0.53 13.21 -4.39
C VAL A 18 -1.44 14.07 -3.52
N GLU A 19 -2.36 13.45 -2.78
CA GLU A 19 -3.33 14.20 -1.97
C GLU A 19 -2.68 15.03 -0.86
N SER A 20 -1.59 14.52 -0.27
CA SER A 20 -0.82 15.26 0.75
C SER A 20 -0.11 16.47 0.14
N LEU A 21 0.54 16.30 -1.02
CA LEU A 21 1.15 17.41 -1.75
C LEU A 21 0.10 18.45 -2.14
N ARG A 22 -1.05 17.99 -2.63
CA ARG A 22 -2.16 18.85 -3.07
C ARG A 22 -2.67 19.76 -1.96
N ARG A 23 -2.91 19.22 -0.76
CA ARG A 23 -3.37 20.02 0.39
C ARG A 23 -2.34 21.03 0.88
N LEU A 24 -1.06 20.71 0.81
CA LEU A 24 0.00 21.67 1.12
C LEU A 24 -0.01 22.83 0.12
N VAL A 25 -0.07 22.54 -1.19
CA VAL A 25 -0.05 23.59 -2.23
C VAL A 25 -1.30 24.45 -2.16
N GLU A 26 -2.49 23.84 -2.19
CA GLU A 26 -3.77 24.57 -2.14
C GLU A 26 -3.98 25.28 -0.79
N GLY A 27 -3.41 24.74 0.28
CA GLY A 27 -3.41 25.34 1.61
C GLY A 27 -2.46 26.55 1.75
N GLY A 28 -1.70 26.89 0.71
CA GLY A 28 -0.78 28.03 0.68
C GLY A 28 0.51 27.81 1.48
N TYR A 29 0.93 26.55 1.65
CA TYR A 29 2.25 26.22 2.19
C TYR A 29 3.32 26.42 1.11
N ASN A 30 4.52 26.82 1.51
CA ASN A 30 5.60 27.10 0.57
C ASN A 30 6.39 25.82 0.22
N VAL A 31 5.85 25.03 -0.71
CA VAL A 31 6.54 23.87 -1.29
C VAL A 31 7.57 24.37 -2.32
N VAL A 32 8.86 24.28 -1.96
CA VAL A 32 9.95 24.84 -2.78
C VAL A 32 10.49 23.87 -3.82
N ALA A 33 10.27 22.56 -3.63
CA ALA A 33 10.53 21.53 -4.62
C ALA A 33 9.80 20.23 -4.27
N VAL A 34 9.60 19.40 -5.30
CA VAL A 34 9.08 18.05 -5.22
C VAL A 34 10.16 17.08 -5.69
N ILE A 35 10.39 16.00 -4.94
CA ILE A 35 11.30 14.91 -5.30
C ILE A 35 10.50 13.65 -5.53
N THR A 36 10.71 13.03 -6.68
CA THR A 36 10.05 11.77 -7.04
C THR A 36 11.04 10.83 -7.73
N MET A 37 10.63 9.58 -7.95
CA MET A 37 11.42 8.62 -8.71
C MET A 37 11.63 9.08 -10.15
N PRO A 38 12.78 8.75 -10.77
CA PRO A 38 12.96 8.91 -12.22
C PRO A 38 11.83 8.26 -13.01
N ASP A 39 11.46 8.88 -14.13
CA ASP A 39 10.47 8.30 -15.03
C ASP A 39 10.95 6.95 -15.53
N LYS A 40 10.04 6.00 -15.64
CA LYS A 40 10.34 4.67 -16.15
C LYS A 40 9.35 4.31 -17.25
N PRO A 41 9.79 3.55 -18.28
CA PRO A 41 8.86 2.93 -19.21
C PRO A 41 7.88 2.05 -18.44
N ALA A 42 6.58 2.26 -18.67
CA ALA A 42 5.53 1.52 -17.98
C ALA A 42 4.39 1.14 -18.92
N GLY A 43 3.62 0.12 -18.53
CA GLY A 43 2.46 -0.37 -19.27
C GLY A 43 2.80 -1.09 -20.59
N ARG A 44 1.75 -1.47 -21.32
CA ARG A 44 1.88 -2.09 -22.65
C ARG A 44 2.32 -1.03 -23.65
N GLY A 45 3.49 -1.23 -24.27
CA GLY A 45 4.07 -0.31 -25.26
C GLY A 45 5.20 0.58 -24.75
N HIS A 46 5.65 0.41 -23.50
CA HIS A 46 6.86 1.05 -22.93
C HIS A 46 6.92 2.57 -23.11
N LYS A 47 5.76 3.25 -23.08
CA LYS A 47 5.75 4.71 -23.07
C LYS A 47 6.30 5.22 -21.75
N ILE A 48 7.04 6.31 -21.80
CA ILE A 48 7.47 7.03 -20.59
C ILE A 48 6.20 7.53 -19.90
N GLN A 49 6.00 7.11 -18.65
CA GLN A 49 4.94 7.60 -17.80
C GLN A 49 5.56 8.37 -16.63
N PHE A 50 4.98 9.52 -16.32
CA PHE A 50 5.37 10.30 -15.16
C PHE A 50 4.74 9.67 -13.92
N SER A 51 5.40 9.79 -12.78
CA SER A 51 4.77 9.44 -11.50
C SER A 51 3.58 10.38 -11.22
N PRO A 52 2.51 9.93 -10.56
CA PRO A 52 1.39 10.80 -10.18
C PRO A 52 1.80 12.08 -9.45
N VAL A 53 2.78 12.00 -8.54
CA VAL A 53 3.32 13.17 -7.82
C VAL A 53 4.00 14.16 -8.78
N LYS A 54 4.70 13.67 -9.81
CA LYS A 54 5.31 14.52 -10.84
C LYS A 54 4.25 15.21 -11.68
N GLU A 55 3.21 14.49 -12.10
CA GLU A 55 2.12 15.07 -12.90
C GLU A 55 1.44 16.22 -12.14
N TYR A 56 1.12 16.01 -10.86
CA TYR A 56 0.56 17.06 -10.02
C TYR A 56 1.54 18.23 -9.84
N ALA A 57 2.81 17.96 -9.52
CA ALA A 57 3.81 19.01 -9.32
C ALA A 57 3.99 19.91 -10.56
N LEU A 58 4.05 19.31 -11.75
CA LEU A 58 4.14 20.05 -13.01
C LEU A 58 2.89 20.89 -13.27
N SER A 59 1.70 20.39 -12.94
CA SER A 59 0.45 21.16 -13.07
C SER A 59 0.40 22.41 -12.18
N GLN A 60 1.19 22.44 -11.12
CA GLN A 60 1.33 23.55 -10.18
C GLN A 60 2.64 24.34 -10.38
N GLU A 61 3.36 24.08 -11.48
CA GLU A 61 4.64 24.72 -11.82
C GLU A 61 5.73 24.58 -10.73
N LEU A 62 5.68 23.50 -9.94
CA LEU A 62 6.66 23.24 -8.89
C LEU A 62 7.97 22.69 -9.47
N PRO A 63 9.14 23.09 -8.94
CA PRO A 63 10.41 22.46 -9.30
C PRO A 63 10.40 20.97 -8.95
N VAL A 64 10.76 20.12 -9.91
CA VAL A 64 10.81 18.66 -9.73
C VAL A 64 12.25 18.16 -9.83
N LEU A 65 12.71 17.40 -8.83
CA LEU A 65 13.99 16.69 -8.84
C LEU A 65 13.76 15.18 -8.94
N GLN A 66 14.49 14.50 -9.83
CA GLN A 66 14.39 13.06 -10.06
C GLN A 66 15.77 12.39 -10.00
N PRO A 67 16.47 12.42 -8.86
CA PRO A 67 17.79 11.82 -8.75
C PRO A 67 17.71 10.31 -8.96
N GLU A 68 18.61 9.73 -9.76
CA GLU A 68 18.75 8.28 -9.80
C GLU A 68 19.28 7.76 -8.45
N ARG A 69 20.25 8.48 -7.87
CA ARG A 69 20.91 8.16 -6.60
C ARG A 69 20.82 9.35 -5.64
N LEU A 70 20.28 9.10 -4.43
CA LEU A 70 20.10 10.14 -3.41
C LEU A 70 21.40 10.60 -2.73
N LYS A 71 22.52 9.89 -2.95
CA LYS A 71 23.85 10.25 -2.44
C LYS A 71 24.72 10.96 -3.50
N ASP A 72 24.18 11.21 -4.69
CA ASP A 72 24.92 11.93 -5.73
C ASP A 72 25.18 13.38 -5.29
N GLU A 73 26.44 13.83 -5.40
CA GLU A 73 26.84 15.14 -4.88
C GLU A 73 26.12 16.28 -5.57
N ALA A 74 25.92 16.20 -6.90
CA ALA A 74 25.21 17.24 -7.64
C ALA A 74 23.74 17.35 -7.17
N PHE A 75 23.08 16.22 -6.93
CA PHE A 75 21.75 16.22 -6.32
C PHE A 75 21.75 16.79 -4.90
N VAL A 76 22.71 16.41 -4.06
CA VAL A 76 22.79 16.91 -2.68
C VAL A 76 23.03 18.42 -2.64
N GLU A 77 23.85 18.97 -3.54
CA GLU A 77 24.04 20.42 -3.69
C GLU A 77 22.75 21.12 -4.13
N GLN A 78 22.03 20.57 -5.11
CA GLN A 78 20.73 21.10 -5.54
C GLN A 78 19.74 21.12 -4.38
N LEU A 79 19.64 20.03 -3.62
CA LEU A 79 18.76 19.93 -2.46
C LEU A 79 19.14 20.95 -1.38
N ARG A 80 20.44 21.13 -1.10
CA ARG A 80 20.92 22.12 -0.12
C ARG A 80 20.63 23.54 -0.57
N ALA A 81 20.75 23.84 -1.86
CA ALA A 81 20.45 25.16 -2.42
C ALA A 81 18.98 25.56 -2.24
N LEU A 82 18.07 24.58 -2.09
CA LEU A 82 16.66 24.84 -1.76
C LEU A 82 16.48 25.40 -0.35
N ARG A 83 17.46 25.28 0.56
CA ARG A 83 17.38 25.78 1.94
C ARG A 83 16.06 25.38 2.62
N ALA A 84 15.73 24.09 2.55
CA ALA A 84 14.50 23.57 3.13
C ALA A 84 14.55 23.71 4.66
N ASP A 85 13.46 24.16 5.26
CA ASP A 85 13.27 24.18 6.70
C ASP A 85 12.75 22.82 7.19
N LEU A 86 11.95 22.14 6.36
CA LEU A 86 11.26 20.88 6.65
C LEU A 86 11.22 20.00 5.40
N GLN A 87 11.41 18.69 5.57
CA GLN A 87 11.16 17.70 4.53
C GLN A 87 10.00 16.79 4.92
N ILE A 88 9.14 16.49 3.95
CA ILE A 88 7.98 15.62 4.11
C ILE A 88 8.14 14.44 3.18
N VAL A 89 8.06 13.24 3.72
CA VAL A 89 8.13 11.99 2.97
C VAL A 89 6.76 11.33 3.00
N VAL A 90 6.27 10.87 1.84
CA VAL A 90 5.06 10.05 1.75
C VAL A 90 5.27 9.01 0.66
N ALA A 91 5.23 7.73 1.02
CA ALA A 91 5.37 6.61 0.08
C ALA A 91 6.55 6.77 -0.91
N PHE A 92 7.73 7.03 -0.37
CA PHE A 92 8.98 7.18 -1.12
C PHE A 92 9.99 6.08 -0.77
N ARG A 93 11.18 6.09 -1.39
CA ARG A 93 12.27 5.16 -1.02
C ARG A 93 13.02 5.64 0.22
N MET A 94 13.74 4.70 0.83
CA MET A 94 14.69 4.97 1.92
C MET A 94 15.62 6.14 1.57
N LEU A 95 15.74 7.08 2.51
CA LEU A 95 16.59 8.24 2.41
C LEU A 95 17.94 7.96 3.10
N PRO A 96 19.08 8.33 2.51
CA PRO A 96 20.34 8.36 3.22
C PRO A 96 20.37 9.54 4.21
N GLU A 97 21.18 9.44 5.26
CA GLU A 97 21.32 10.47 6.30
C GLU A 97 21.67 11.85 5.76
N VAL A 98 22.55 11.93 4.75
CA VAL A 98 22.91 13.18 4.07
C VAL A 98 21.70 13.92 3.47
N VAL A 99 20.60 13.21 3.22
CA VAL A 99 19.34 13.80 2.73
C VAL A 99 18.38 14.07 3.90
N TRP A 100 18.04 13.06 4.72
CA TRP A 100 16.98 13.24 5.72
C TRP A 100 17.39 14.11 6.92
N ASN A 101 18.68 14.25 7.22
CA ASN A 101 19.17 15.07 8.34
C ASN A 101 19.47 16.53 7.92
N MET A 102 19.14 16.91 6.69
CA MET A 102 19.45 18.24 6.13
C MET A 102 18.60 19.40 6.71
N PRO A 103 17.26 19.31 6.79
CA PRO A 103 16.41 20.42 7.25
C PRO A 103 16.51 20.63 8.77
N PRO A 104 16.59 21.88 9.25
CA PRO A 104 16.70 22.18 10.68
C PRO A 104 15.46 21.80 11.50
N MET A 105 14.27 21.75 10.90
CA MET A 105 13.04 21.27 11.56
C MET A 105 12.80 19.77 11.36
N GLY A 106 13.79 19.07 10.81
CA GLY A 106 13.78 17.63 10.61
C GLY A 106 13.05 17.18 9.34
N THR A 107 12.99 15.86 9.19
CA THR A 107 12.26 15.19 8.12
C THR A 107 11.25 14.26 8.78
N PHE A 108 9.98 14.36 8.42
CA PHE A 108 8.97 13.41 8.86
C PHE A 108 8.41 12.61 7.69
N ASN A 109 7.94 11.39 7.99
CA ASN A 109 7.25 10.54 7.03
C ASN A 109 5.80 10.30 7.46
N LEU A 110 4.90 10.21 6.48
CA LEU A 110 3.56 9.66 6.67
C LEU A 110 3.60 8.15 6.38
N HIS A 111 3.47 7.34 7.43
CA HIS A 111 3.40 5.89 7.34
C HIS A 111 1.95 5.42 7.44
N ALA A 112 1.55 4.47 6.62
CA ALA A 112 0.17 3.98 6.57
C ALA A 112 -0.04 2.73 7.45
N SER A 113 0.43 2.83 8.70
CA SER A 113 0.06 1.95 9.81
C SER A 113 0.05 2.72 11.13
N LEU A 114 -0.36 2.03 12.19
CA LEU A 114 -0.22 2.48 13.57
C LEU A 114 1.12 1.98 14.12
N LEU A 115 2.20 2.76 13.93
CA LEU A 115 3.51 2.41 14.47
C LEU A 115 3.45 2.23 16.00
N PRO A 116 4.23 1.30 16.59
CA PRO A 116 5.31 0.51 15.97
C PRO A 116 4.87 -0.71 15.15
N GLN A 117 3.56 -0.97 15.02
CA GLN A 117 3.06 -2.08 14.21
C GLN A 117 3.30 -1.84 12.72
N TYR A 118 3.66 -2.90 11.97
CA TYR A 118 3.79 -2.87 10.51
C TYR A 118 4.82 -1.89 9.96
N ARG A 119 5.99 -1.78 10.59
CA ARG A 119 7.16 -1.14 9.95
C ARG A 119 7.51 -1.83 8.63
N GLY A 120 7.86 -1.07 7.59
CA GLY A 120 8.29 -1.61 6.31
C GLY A 120 7.45 -1.17 5.11
N ALA A 121 7.52 -1.96 4.04
CA ALA A 121 7.15 -1.53 2.70
C ALA A 121 5.65 -1.67 2.33
N ALA A 122 4.89 -2.57 2.98
CA ALA A 122 3.51 -2.85 2.60
C ALA A 122 2.53 -2.92 3.79
N PRO A 123 2.47 -1.90 4.67
CA PRO A 123 1.70 -1.96 5.91
C PRO A 123 0.21 -2.23 5.72
N LEU A 124 -0.45 -1.57 4.75
CA LEU A 124 -1.89 -1.76 4.52
C LEU A 124 -2.22 -3.20 4.13
N ASN A 125 -1.42 -3.78 3.23
CA ASN A 125 -1.61 -5.16 2.78
C ASN A 125 -1.51 -6.11 3.97
N TRP A 126 -0.44 -5.99 4.78
CA TRP A 126 -0.21 -6.90 5.89
C TRP A 126 -1.21 -6.74 7.04
N ALA A 127 -1.69 -5.54 7.34
CA ALA A 127 -2.77 -5.35 8.32
C ALA A 127 -4.01 -6.17 7.91
N ILE A 128 -4.42 -6.06 6.64
CA ILE A 128 -5.58 -6.76 6.11
C ILE A 128 -5.35 -8.27 5.99
N ILE A 129 -4.19 -8.70 5.46
CA ILE A 129 -3.81 -10.12 5.32
C ILE A 129 -3.84 -10.83 6.68
N ASN A 130 -3.37 -10.16 7.73
CA ASN A 130 -3.35 -10.72 9.08
C ASN A 130 -4.72 -10.68 9.78
N GLY A 131 -5.74 -10.10 9.15
CA GLY A 131 -7.10 -10.06 9.68
C GLY A 131 -7.35 -8.97 10.72
N ASP A 132 -6.55 -7.91 10.75
CA ASP A 132 -6.78 -6.79 11.64
C ASP A 132 -8.11 -6.11 11.34
N THR A 133 -8.78 -5.64 12.39
CA THR A 133 -10.08 -4.94 12.33
C THR A 133 -9.93 -3.42 12.45
N GLU A 134 -8.71 -2.94 12.66
CA GLU A 134 -8.36 -1.53 12.64
C GLU A 134 -7.00 -1.33 11.97
N THR A 135 -6.80 -0.15 11.40
CA THR A 135 -5.50 0.33 10.92
C THR A 135 -5.46 1.84 11.07
N GLY A 136 -4.47 2.49 10.46
CA GLY A 136 -4.36 3.92 10.52
C GLY A 136 -3.14 4.45 9.82
N ILE A 137 -2.80 5.67 10.22
CA ILE A 137 -1.65 6.41 9.73
C ILE A 137 -0.86 6.96 10.92
N THR A 138 0.44 7.11 10.72
CA THR A 138 1.36 7.71 11.68
C THR A 138 2.25 8.71 10.98
N THR A 139 2.36 9.94 11.49
CA THR A 139 3.47 10.83 11.17
C THR A 139 4.55 10.65 12.22
N PHE A 140 5.80 10.57 11.78
CA PHE A 140 6.94 10.36 12.66
C PHE A 140 8.21 10.97 12.05
N PHE A 141 9.13 11.43 12.90
CA PHE A 141 10.44 11.92 12.44
C PHE A 141 11.33 10.77 11.98
N LEU A 142 12.17 10.97 10.97
CA LEU A 142 13.12 9.94 10.53
C LEU A 142 14.26 9.75 11.54
N LYS A 143 14.69 8.50 11.68
CA LYS A 143 15.95 8.09 12.33
C LYS A 143 16.74 7.19 11.37
N HIS A 144 17.91 6.74 11.81
CA HIS A 144 18.75 5.86 11.01
C HIS A 144 18.06 4.53 10.67
N GLU A 145 17.37 3.90 11.63
CA GLU A 145 16.62 2.67 11.34
C GLU A 145 15.25 2.97 10.70
N ILE A 146 14.79 2.02 9.88
CA ILE A 146 13.56 2.16 9.08
C ILE A 146 12.34 2.21 10.01
N ASP A 147 11.55 3.27 9.87
CA ASP A 147 10.27 3.48 10.55
C ASP A 147 10.34 3.39 12.09
N THR A 148 11.51 3.66 12.70
CA THR A 148 11.72 3.60 14.16
C THR A 148 11.70 4.95 14.86
N GLY A 149 11.68 6.04 14.09
CA GLY A 149 11.76 7.38 14.68
C GLY A 149 10.52 7.79 15.45
N GLU A 150 10.62 8.91 16.16
CA GLU A 150 9.64 9.31 17.17
C GLU A 150 8.31 9.70 16.51
N ILE A 151 7.22 9.15 17.04
CA ILE A 151 5.87 9.38 16.55
C ILE A 151 5.44 10.79 16.90
N ILE A 152 4.94 11.52 15.92
CA ILE A 152 4.37 12.86 16.07
C ILE A 152 2.86 12.76 16.34
N GLN A 153 2.14 12.06 15.48
CA GLN A 153 0.68 11.90 15.57
C GLN A 153 0.23 10.61 14.92
N GLN A 154 -0.89 10.05 15.40
CA GLN A 154 -1.55 8.89 14.80
C GLN A 154 -3.05 9.13 14.66
N LYS A 155 -3.65 8.53 13.62
CA LYS A 155 -5.10 8.44 13.47
C LYS A 155 -5.49 7.02 13.06
N ARG A 156 -6.61 6.55 13.60
CA ARG A 156 -7.13 5.18 13.43
C ARG A 156 -8.38 5.18 12.57
N ILE A 157 -8.58 4.10 11.81
CA ILE A 157 -9.82 3.79 11.11
C ILE A 157 -10.15 2.29 11.26
N PRO A 158 -11.43 1.90 11.24
CA PRO A 158 -11.80 0.50 11.18
C PRO A 158 -11.47 -0.11 9.81
N ILE A 159 -11.14 -1.40 9.81
CA ILE A 159 -11.14 -2.27 8.64
C ILE A 159 -12.43 -3.09 8.69
N LEU A 160 -13.37 -2.81 7.80
CA LEU A 160 -14.64 -3.54 7.73
C LEU A 160 -14.47 -4.90 7.04
N PRO A 161 -15.37 -5.87 7.26
CA PRO A 161 -15.30 -7.18 6.58
C PRO A 161 -15.28 -7.10 5.05
N GLU A 162 -15.97 -6.11 4.48
CA GLU A 162 -16.05 -5.83 3.04
C GLU A 162 -14.88 -5.00 2.49
N ASP A 163 -14.02 -4.46 3.36
CA ASP A 163 -12.88 -3.66 2.94
C ASP A 163 -11.79 -4.53 2.31
N ASN A 164 -11.21 -4.01 1.23
CA ASN A 164 -9.99 -4.51 0.60
C ASN A 164 -8.89 -3.46 0.71
N VAL A 165 -7.67 -3.80 0.30
CA VAL A 165 -6.54 -2.86 0.43
C VAL A 165 -6.74 -1.59 -0.39
N GLY A 166 -7.46 -1.65 -1.51
CA GLY A 166 -7.84 -0.46 -2.30
C GLY A 166 -8.78 0.48 -1.54
N THR A 167 -9.84 -0.04 -0.90
CA THR A 167 -10.77 0.82 -0.16
C THR A 167 -10.10 1.45 1.07
N ILE A 168 -9.26 0.70 1.78
CA ILE A 168 -8.46 1.24 2.90
C ILE A 168 -7.43 2.25 2.42
N HIS A 169 -6.76 1.99 1.30
CA HIS A 169 -5.82 2.93 0.67
C HIS A 169 -6.46 4.29 0.43
N ASP A 170 -7.65 4.32 -0.19
CA ASP A 170 -8.33 5.57 -0.53
C ASP A 170 -8.77 6.35 0.72
N LYS A 171 -9.28 5.63 1.74
CA LYS A 171 -9.62 6.23 3.05
C LYS A 171 -8.39 6.85 3.72
N LEU A 172 -7.27 6.11 3.75
CA LEU A 172 -6.04 6.55 4.39
C LEU A 172 -5.31 7.66 3.60
N MET A 173 -5.47 7.72 2.29
CA MET A 173 -4.90 8.79 1.46
C MET A 173 -5.51 10.14 1.85
N VAL A 174 -6.84 10.19 1.96
CA VAL A 174 -7.56 11.39 2.40
C VAL A 174 -7.23 11.70 3.85
N LEU A 175 -7.29 10.74 4.77
CA LEU A 175 -6.97 10.97 6.18
C LEU A 175 -5.51 11.42 6.39
N GLY A 176 -4.61 10.82 5.61
CA GLY A 176 -3.17 11.05 5.61
C GLY A 176 -2.80 12.48 5.25
N ALA A 177 -3.42 12.98 4.18
CA ALA A 177 -3.19 14.33 3.74
C ALA A 177 -3.66 15.40 4.75
N ASP A 178 -4.75 15.14 5.50
CA ASP A 178 -5.19 16.05 6.58
C ASP A 178 -4.16 16.02 7.71
N MET A 179 -3.71 14.83 8.09
CA MET A 179 -2.74 14.67 9.16
C MET A 179 -1.37 15.25 8.80
N VAL A 180 -0.97 15.25 7.53
CA VAL A 180 0.25 15.94 7.06
C VAL A 180 0.15 17.43 7.31
N VAL A 181 -0.98 18.06 6.96
CA VAL A 181 -1.20 19.50 7.19
C VAL A 181 -1.19 19.81 8.69
N GLU A 182 -1.94 19.04 9.49
CA GLU A 182 -1.95 19.17 10.96
C GLU A 182 -0.55 19.02 11.57
N THR A 183 0.23 18.06 11.07
CA THR A 183 1.62 17.83 11.52
C THR A 183 2.50 19.04 11.21
N VAL A 184 2.41 19.60 9.99
CA VAL A 184 3.18 20.81 9.62
C VAL A 184 2.78 21.99 10.51
N ASP A 185 1.49 22.19 10.76
CA ASP A 185 1.01 23.29 11.62
C ASP A 185 1.50 23.13 13.07
N ALA A 186 1.47 21.91 13.62
CA ALA A 186 2.00 21.63 14.95
C ALA A 186 3.52 21.88 15.03
N ILE A 187 4.27 21.52 13.99
CA ILE A 187 5.71 21.78 13.87
C ILE A 187 5.97 23.30 13.85
N ILE A 188 5.21 24.06 13.05
CA ILE A 188 5.31 25.52 12.97
C ILE A 188 5.01 26.19 14.33
N ALA A 189 4.02 25.66 15.05
CA ALA A 189 3.60 26.15 16.35
C ALA A 189 4.54 25.75 17.50
N GLY A 190 5.44 24.77 17.28
CA GLY A 190 6.31 24.23 18.32
C GLY A 190 5.56 23.40 19.37
N THR A 191 4.42 22.82 19.00
CA THR A 191 3.54 22.06 19.91
C THR A 191 3.64 20.54 19.73
N VAL A 192 4.63 20.09 18.96
CA VAL A 192 4.87 18.65 18.77
C VAL A 192 5.52 18.07 20.02
N HIS A 193 4.99 16.94 20.49
CA HIS A 193 5.53 16.15 21.58
C HIS A 193 5.81 14.74 21.07
N PRO A 194 6.99 14.50 20.46
CA PRO A 194 7.29 13.21 19.87
C PRO A 194 7.33 12.10 20.92
N ILE A 195 6.83 10.93 20.55
CA ILE A 195 6.79 9.74 21.41
C ILE A 195 7.79 8.73 20.89
N ASP A 196 8.72 8.30 21.75
CA ASP A 196 9.61 7.18 21.44
C ASP A 196 8.79 5.89 21.29
N GLN A 197 8.87 5.27 20.12
CA GLN A 197 8.21 4.00 19.85
C GLN A 197 8.59 2.89 20.83
N ALA A 198 9.81 2.91 21.40
CA ALA A 198 10.24 1.94 22.41
C ALA A 198 9.47 2.06 23.73
N SER A 199 8.84 3.21 23.99
CA SER A 199 8.02 3.43 25.19
C SER A 199 6.57 2.95 25.03
N ILE A 200 6.15 2.63 23.79
CA ILE A 200 4.78 2.17 23.48
C ILE A 200 4.67 0.68 23.81
N LYS A 201 3.80 0.35 24.76
CA LYS A 201 3.43 -1.04 25.05
C LYS A 201 2.41 -1.52 24.04
N THR A 202 2.68 -2.66 23.41
CA THR A 202 1.74 -3.37 22.54
C THR A 202 1.30 -4.66 23.21
N ASP A 203 0.00 -4.95 23.14
CA ASP A 203 -0.56 -6.20 23.67
C ASP A 203 -0.17 -7.41 22.80
N GLU A 204 0.17 -7.16 21.53
CA GLU A 204 0.61 -8.14 20.56
C GLU A 204 2.08 -7.96 20.16
N PRO A 205 2.77 -9.04 19.74
CA PRO A 205 4.09 -8.93 19.12
C PRO A 205 4.08 -8.03 17.89
N LEU A 206 5.17 -7.29 17.68
CA LEU A 206 5.34 -6.46 16.48
C LEU A 206 5.47 -7.36 15.24
N ARG A 207 4.54 -7.18 14.31
CA ARG A 207 4.46 -7.80 12.99
C ARG A 207 5.12 -6.86 11.96
N PRO A 208 6.13 -7.32 11.19
CA PRO A 208 6.71 -6.52 10.12
C PRO A 208 5.77 -6.45 8.90
N ALA A 209 6.00 -5.47 8.04
CA ALA A 209 5.30 -5.34 6.76
C ALA A 209 6.28 -5.43 5.57
N PRO A 210 6.84 -6.61 5.28
CA PRO A 210 7.78 -6.77 4.17
C PRO A 210 7.12 -6.46 2.82
N LYS A 211 7.95 -6.18 1.81
CA LYS A 211 7.47 -5.95 0.45
C LYS A 211 6.69 -7.17 -0.06
N ILE A 212 5.59 -6.92 -0.77
CA ILE A 212 4.82 -7.97 -1.45
C ILE A 212 5.55 -8.41 -2.72
N PHE A 213 5.78 -9.71 -2.85
CA PHE A 213 6.34 -10.34 -4.06
C PHE A 213 5.30 -11.24 -4.72
N LYS A 214 5.61 -11.75 -5.92
CA LYS A 214 4.70 -12.62 -6.66
C LYS A 214 4.33 -13.87 -5.85
N GLU A 215 5.30 -14.41 -5.12
CA GLU A 215 5.20 -15.59 -4.27
C GLU A 215 4.28 -15.32 -3.07
N THR A 216 4.33 -14.12 -2.49
CA THR A 216 3.40 -13.68 -1.43
C THR A 216 1.94 -13.70 -1.90
N CYS A 217 1.72 -13.54 -3.21
CA CYS A 217 0.39 -13.47 -3.80
C CYS A 217 -0.17 -14.85 -4.16
N HIS A 218 0.63 -15.92 -4.06
CA HIS A 218 0.16 -17.27 -4.31
C HIS A 218 -0.78 -17.72 -3.19
N ILE A 219 -1.93 -18.28 -3.55
CA ILE A 219 -2.89 -18.78 -2.56
C ILE A 219 -2.44 -20.16 -2.10
N ASP A 220 -2.22 -20.29 -0.79
CA ASP A 220 -2.04 -21.58 -0.15
C ASP A 220 -3.41 -22.08 0.33
N TRP A 221 -4.01 -23.01 -0.42
CA TRP A 221 -5.31 -23.59 -0.11
C TRP A 221 -5.31 -24.43 1.16
N ALA A 222 -4.15 -24.85 1.67
CA ALA A 222 -4.04 -25.56 2.94
C ALA A 222 -4.24 -24.63 4.17
N LYS A 223 -4.47 -23.33 3.95
CA LYS A 223 -4.81 -22.37 5.00
C LYS A 223 -6.31 -22.35 5.31
N PRO A 224 -6.71 -21.84 6.49
CA PRO A 224 -8.11 -21.58 6.82
C PRO A 224 -8.80 -20.62 5.84
N ALA A 225 -10.10 -20.80 5.61
CA ALA A 225 -10.91 -20.04 4.67
C ALA A 225 -10.81 -18.52 4.91
N VAL A 226 -10.84 -18.11 6.19
CA VAL A 226 -10.74 -16.70 6.60
C VAL A 226 -9.35 -16.12 6.28
N GLN A 227 -8.27 -16.90 6.44
CA GLN A 227 -6.93 -16.43 6.11
C GLN A 227 -6.77 -16.24 4.59
N ILE A 228 -7.30 -17.16 3.79
CA ILE A 228 -7.29 -17.03 2.32
C ILE A 228 -8.15 -15.83 1.89
N HIS A 229 -9.32 -15.65 2.49
CA HIS A 229 -10.17 -14.48 2.23
C HIS A 229 -9.45 -13.16 2.56
N ASN A 230 -8.77 -13.10 3.72
CA ASN A 230 -7.95 -11.96 4.12
C ASN A 230 -6.77 -11.72 3.16
N LEU A 231 -6.12 -12.79 2.69
CA LEU A 231 -5.07 -12.71 1.67
C LEU A 231 -5.59 -12.07 0.37
N VAL A 232 -6.74 -12.53 -0.12
CA VAL A 232 -7.37 -12.00 -1.34
C VAL A 232 -7.69 -10.51 -1.19
N ARG A 233 -8.43 -10.14 -0.13
CA ARG A 233 -8.83 -8.73 0.06
C ARG A 233 -7.63 -7.83 0.40
N GLY A 234 -6.60 -8.36 1.05
CA GLY A 234 -5.33 -7.66 1.33
C GLY A 234 -4.44 -7.46 0.11
N LEU A 235 -4.72 -8.14 -1.00
CA LEU A 235 -4.01 -7.99 -2.28
C LEU A 235 -4.88 -7.39 -3.40
N SER A 236 -6.14 -7.06 -3.12
CA SER A 236 -7.10 -6.52 -4.09
C SER A 236 -7.25 -5.01 -3.97
N PRO A 237 -7.19 -4.23 -5.07
CA PRO A 237 -7.24 -4.68 -6.47
C PRO A 237 -5.87 -4.99 -7.09
N TYR A 238 -4.77 -4.65 -6.43
CA TYR A 238 -3.42 -4.89 -6.91
C TYR A 238 -2.50 -5.30 -5.74
N PRO A 239 -1.60 -6.31 -5.91
CA PRO A 239 -1.26 -7.05 -7.15
C PRO A 239 -2.21 -8.19 -7.56
N ALA A 240 -3.22 -8.45 -6.73
CA ALA A 240 -4.14 -9.59 -6.72
C ALA A 240 -3.50 -10.92 -6.28
N ALA A 241 -4.23 -11.67 -5.48
CA ALA A 241 -3.91 -13.06 -5.17
C ALA A 241 -4.09 -13.93 -6.43
N TRP A 242 -3.37 -15.05 -6.54
CA TRP A 242 -3.46 -15.92 -7.70
C TRP A 242 -3.33 -17.41 -7.35
N CYS A 243 -3.95 -18.25 -8.19
CA CYS A 243 -3.77 -19.71 -8.25
C CYS A 243 -3.67 -20.14 -9.73
N GLU A 244 -3.41 -21.42 -9.97
CA GLU A 244 -3.54 -22.07 -11.27
C GLU A 244 -4.67 -23.08 -11.24
N TRP A 245 -5.59 -23.02 -12.21
CA TRP A 245 -6.51 -24.11 -12.45
C TRP A 245 -5.88 -25.19 -13.31
N VAL A 246 -5.97 -26.44 -12.89
CA VAL A 246 -5.46 -27.61 -13.61
C VAL A 246 -6.64 -28.45 -14.09
N SER A 247 -6.73 -28.65 -15.41
CA SER A 247 -7.74 -29.50 -16.01
C SER A 247 -7.44 -31.00 -15.81
N PRO A 248 -8.41 -31.90 -16.04
CA PRO A 248 -8.17 -33.35 -16.01
C PRO A 248 -7.09 -33.83 -17.00
N GLU A 249 -6.89 -33.09 -18.09
CA GLU A 249 -5.86 -33.33 -19.10
C GLU A 249 -4.51 -32.69 -18.75
N GLY A 250 -4.40 -32.04 -17.58
CA GLY A 250 -3.17 -31.42 -17.07
C GLY A 250 -2.93 -30.00 -17.57
N GLN A 251 -3.90 -29.36 -18.24
CA GLN A 251 -3.74 -27.99 -18.74
C GLN A 251 -3.82 -26.99 -17.58
N ARG A 252 -2.79 -26.14 -17.45
CA ARG A 252 -2.71 -25.08 -16.43
C ARG A 252 -3.23 -23.74 -16.94
N THR A 253 -4.09 -23.09 -16.17
CA THR A 253 -4.62 -21.74 -16.45
C THR A 253 -4.41 -20.84 -15.25
N GLY A 254 -3.59 -19.81 -15.38
CA GLY A 254 -3.38 -18.82 -14.32
C GLY A 254 -4.63 -17.98 -14.06
N VAL A 255 -5.01 -17.86 -12.79
CA VAL A 255 -6.20 -17.14 -12.33
C VAL A 255 -5.81 -16.15 -11.24
N LYS A 256 -6.16 -14.87 -11.44
CA LYS A 256 -6.11 -13.86 -10.38
C LYS A 256 -7.47 -13.76 -9.71
N ILE A 257 -7.50 -13.66 -8.39
CA ILE A 257 -8.72 -13.59 -7.58
C ILE A 257 -8.75 -12.24 -6.86
N PHE A 258 -9.88 -11.54 -6.96
CA PHE A 258 -10.04 -10.16 -6.47
C PHE A 258 -11.08 -10.02 -5.37
N ARG A 259 -12.07 -10.92 -5.32
CA ARG A 259 -13.11 -10.93 -4.30
C ARG A 259 -13.55 -12.35 -4.00
N THR A 260 -13.71 -12.63 -2.70
CA THR A 260 -14.10 -13.94 -2.19
C THR A 260 -15.03 -13.81 -0.98
N THR A 261 -15.65 -14.93 -0.61
CA THR A 261 -16.31 -15.12 0.68
C THR A 261 -15.76 -16.37 1.34
N ALA A 262 -15.41 -16.31 2.63
CA ALA A 262 -15.09 -17.49 3.42
C ALA A 262 -16.38 -18.20 3.84
N ILE A 263 -16.44 -19.52 3.65
CA ILE A 263 -17.59 -20.37 4.00
C ILE A 263 -17.08 -21.48 4.93
N PRO A 264 -17.09 -21.27 6.25
CA PRO A 264 -16.71 -22.30 7.21
C PRO A 264 -17.62 -23.51 7.08
N ALA A 265 -17.03 -24.70 6.94
CA ALA A 265 -17.76 -25.95 6.80
C ALA A 265 -16.84 -27.14 7.08
N SER A 266 -17.38 -28.24 7.60
CA SER A 266 -16.64 -29.49 7.68
C SER A 266 -16.72 -30.24 6.34
N HIS A 267 -15.57 -30.73 5.86
CA HIS A 267 -15.50 -31.59 4.68
C HIS A 267 -14.27 -32.52 4.74
N SER A 268 -14.20 -33.46 3.80
CA SER A 268 -13.06 -34.38 3.64
C SER A 268 -12.33 -34.22 2.31
N PHE A 269 -12.64 -33.16 1.54
CA PHE A 269 -11.96 -32.85 0.29
C PHE A 269 -10.53 -32.38 0.53
N MET A 270 -9.64 -32.66 -0.42
CA MET A 270 -8.29 -32.12 -0.40
C MET A 270 -8.33 -30.60 -0.64
N PRO A 271 -7.49 -29.82 0.05
CA PRO A 271 -7.30 -28.41 -0.27
C PRO A 271 -7.04 -28.18 -1.77
N GLY A 272 -7.70 -27.18 -2.35
CA GLY A 272 -7.63 -26.88 -3.79
C GLY A 272 -8.66 -27.61 -4.65
N THR A 273 -9.46 -28.52 -4.09
CA THR A 273 -10.58 -29.16 -4.82
C THR A 273 -11.63 -28.12 -5.19
N ILE A 274 -12.03 -28.06 -6.46
CA ILE A 274 -13.06 -27.13 -6.95
C ILE A 274 -14.44 -27.80 -6.88
N HIS A 275 -15.42 -27.06 -6.37
CA HIS A 275 -16.84 -27.37 -6.44
C HIS A 275 -17.58 -26.25 -7.17
N THR A 276 -18.36 -26.61 -8.18
CA THR A 276 -19.14 -25.65 -8.98
C THR A 276 -20.38 -26.32 -9.55
N ASP A 277 -21.45 -25.55 -9.74
CA ASP A 277 -22.59 -25.98 -10.56
C ASP A 277 -22.39 -25.70 -12.06
N GLY A 278 -21.21 -25.17 -12.43
CA GLY A 278 -20.89 -24.72 -13.78
C GLY A 278 -21.72 -23.52 -14.25
N LYS A 279 -22.42 -22.82 -13.34
CA LYS A 279 -23.33 -21.72 -13.70
C LYS A 279 -23.17 -20.48 -12.82
N SER A 280 -23.17 -20.62 -11.50
CA SER A 280 -23.29 -19.48 -10.59
C SER A 280 -22.17 -19.35 -9.56
N HIS A 281 -21.49 -20.44 -9.18
CA HIS A 281 -20.51 -20.38 -8.09
C HIS A 281 -19.27 -21.23 -8.36
N ILE A 282 -18.17 -20.87 -7.72
CA ILE A 282 -16.92 -21.63 -7.68
C ILE A 282 -16.45 -21.58 -6.23
N ASP A 283 -16.49 -22.73 -5.56
CA ASP A 283 -16.07 -22.90 -4.19
C ASP A 283 -14.81 -23.78 -4.18
N VAL A 284 -13.74 -23.30 -3.56
CA VAL A 284 -12.48 -24.06 -3.46
C VAL A 284 -12.31 -24.55 -2.03
N ALA A 285 -12.16 -25.86 -1.86
CA ALA A 285 -11.94 -26.48 -0.55
C ALA A 285 -10.61 -26.01 0.06
N CYS A 286 -10.62 -25.76 1.37
CA CYS A 286 -9.44 -25.33 2.13
C CYS A 286 -9.39 -26.06 3.49
N ALA A 287 -8.62 -25.58 4.47
CA ALA A 287 -8.40 -26.35 5.70
C ALA A 287 -9.67 -26.58 6.54
N ASP A 288 -10.56 -25.60 6.61
CA ASP A 288 -11.71 -25.56 7.53
C ASP A 288 -13.01 -25.11 6.84
N GLY A 289 -13.12 -25.31 5.53
CA GLY A 289 -14.29 -24.94 4.75
C GLY A 289 -13.97 -24.65 3.30
N TYR A 290 -14.70 -23.69 2.74
CA TYR A 290 -14.55 -23.28 1.35
C TYR A 290 -14.27 -21.80 1.23
N VAL A 291 -13.59 -21.41 0.17
CA VAL A 291 -13.54 -20.02 -0.28
C VAL A 291 -14.32 -19.94 -1.56
N ARG A 292 -15.42 -19.18 -1.53
CA ARG A 292 -16.18 -18.84 -2.72
C ARG A 292 -15.47 -17.76 -3.49
N ILE A 293 -15.13 -18.02 -4.74
CA ILE A 293 -14.60 -17.01 -5.67
C ILE A 293 -15.78 -16.24 -6.24
N GLU A 294 -15.82 -14.93 -6.02
CA GLU A 294 -16.88 -14.06 -6.55
C GLU A 294 -16.42 -13.28 -7.78
N GLU A 295 -15.14 -12.90 -7.81
CA GLU A 295 -14.56 -12.08 -8.87
C GLU A 295 -13.12 -12.47 -9.15
N LEU A 296 -12.82 -12.70 -10.44
CA LEU A 296 -11.57 -13.25 -10.90
C LEU A 296 -11.18 -12.76 -12.30
N GLN A 297 -9.95 -13.06 -12.70
CA GLN A 297 -9.42 -12.80 -14.04
C GLN A 297 -8.58 -13.98 -14.50
N LEU A 298 -9.02 -14.64 -15.58
CA LEU A 298 -8.18 -15.60 -16.29
C LEU A 298 -7.07 -14.90 -17.06
N ALA A 299 -5.93 -15.56 -17.23
CA ALA A 299 -4.81 -15.07 -18.04
C ALA A 299 -5.29 -14.59 -19.43
N GLY A 300 -4.96 -13.34 -19.78
CA GLY A 300 -5.34 -12.72 -21.05
C GLY A 300 -6.82 -12.30 -21.18
N LYS A 301 -7.64 -12.47 -20.13
CA LYS A 301 -9.05 -12.06 -20.13
C LYS A 301 -9.29 -10.82 -19.25
N LYS A 302 -10.50 -10.26 -19.31
CA LYS A 302 -10.94 -9.18 -18.41
C LYS A 302 -11.27 -9.76 -17.02
N ARG A 303 -11.14 -8.93 -15.99
CA ARG A 303 -11.71 -9.19 -14.67
C ARG A 303 -13.24 -9.24 -14.80
N MET A 304 -13.88 -10.23 -14.17
CA MET A 304 -15.33 -10.45 -14.25
C MET A 304 -15.85 -11.22 -13.03
N ALA A 305 -17.17 -11.17 -12.83
CA ALA A 305 -17.84 -11.99 -11.83
C ALA A 305 -17.85 -13.47 -12.23
N THR A 306 -17.88 -14.36 -11.25
CA THR A 306 -17.90 -15.82 -11.45
C THR A 306 -19.01 -16.29 -12.39
N ALA A 307 -20.22 -15.76 -12.24
CA ALA A 307 -21.35 -16.13 -13.11
C ALA A 307 -21.11 -15.74 -14.58
N ASP A 308 -20.45 -14.62 -14.85
CA ASP A 308 -20.12 -14.20 -16.23
C ASP A 308 -19.07 -15.12 -16.85
N LEU A 309 -18.09 -15.55 -16.04
CA LEU A 309 -17.09 -16.51 -16.48
C LEU A 309 -17.72 -17.84 -16.86
N LEU A 310 -18.56 -18.40 -15.99
CA LEU A 310 -19.14 -19.74 -16.16
C LEU A 310 -20.11 -19.84 -17.36
N ARG A 311 -20.66 -18.71 -17.84
CA ARG A 311 -21.42 -18.69 -19.11
C ARG A 311 -20.56 -18.98 -20.35
N GLY A 312 -19.27 -18.66 -20.29
CA GLY A 312 -18.34 -18.79 -21.43
C GLY A 312 -17.19 -19.78 -21.21
N PHE A 313 -16.97 -20.25 -19.99
CA PHE A 313 -15.90 -21.16 -19.61
C PHE A 313 -16.47 -22.38 -18.89
N ARG A 314 -16.20 -23.57 -19.42
CA ARG A 314 -16.63 -24.83 -18.81
C ARG A 314 -15.63 -25.22 -17.72
N LEU A 315 -15.99 -24.94 -16.48
CA LEU A 315 -15.32 -25.45 -15.28
C LEU A 315 -16.22 -26.52 -14.66
N ASP A 316 -15.62 -27.61 -14.22
CA ASP A 316 -16.30 -28.67 -13.47
C ASP A 316 -15.42 -29.21 -12.35
N ASP A 317 -15.99 -30.09 -11.54
CA ASP A 317 -15.46 -30.60 -10.27
C ASP A 317 -14.19 -31.47 -10.44
N ARG A 318 -13.79 -31.77 -11.69
CA ARG A 318 -12.57 -32.51 -11.98
C ARG A 318 -11.35 -31.60 -12.09
N PHE A 319 -11.56 -30.29 -12.12
CA PHE A 319 -10.48 -29.31 -12.03
C PHE A 319 -9.99 -29.18 -10.59
N THR A 320 -8.71 -28.87 -10.44
CA THR A 320 -8.11 -28.44 -9.16
C THR A 320 -7.61 -27.00 -9.28
N CYS A 321 -7.53 -26.28 -8.16
CA CYS A 321 -6.86 -24.98 -8.04
C CYS A 321 -5.65 -25.17 -7.16
N GLU A 322 -4.48 -25.01 -7.78
CA GLU A 322 -3.15 -25.11 -7.15
C GLU A 322 -2.62 -23.72 -6.85
#